data_AF-A0A067SHW1-F1
#
_entry.id   AF-A0A067SHW1-F1
#
_cell.length_a   1.000
_cell.length_b   1.000
_cell.length_c   1.000
_cell.angle_alpha   90.00
_cell.angle_beta   90.00
_cell.angle_gamma   90.00
#
_symmetry.space_group_name_H-M   'P 1'
#
loop_
_entity.id
_entity.type
_entity.pdbx_description
1 polymer ?
#
loop_
_entity_poly.entity_id
_entity_poly.type
_entity_poly.pdbx_seq_one_letter_code
_entity_poly.pdbx_strand_id
1 'polypeptide(L)'
;MFKLQTCIPPIVDDPGWLETTLFNYINRPHDPIYQELLLEFLVDPIRASKYIIDDTKYATLTKVLLDFLVQLCNDEKYTSRIHNFAYQILDTVEETIPQAGPSPELVEILNNSALILPNQCRHRFYSVKTRNFQVTVRSFANYLARVCGSVPPGFRITVKGKDGEEDISYYYDADSDDE
;
A
#
# COMPACT_ATOMS: atom_id res chain seq x y z
N MET A 1 -19.35 20.66 8.65
CA MET A 1 -20.25 19.49 8.74
C MET A 1 -19.92 18.58 7.56
N PHE A 2 -19.11 17.54 7.79
CA PHE A 2 -18.79 16.53 6.77
C PHE A 2 -20.05 15.69 6.49
N LYS A 3 -20.40 15.49 5.22
CA LYS A 3 -21.51 14.62 4.82
C LYS A 3 -20.95 13.24 4.50
N LEU A 4 -21.43 12.19 5.18
CA LEU A 4 -21.09 10.79 4.88
C LEU A 4 -21.21 10.43 3.38
N GLN A 5 -22.16 11.07 2.70
CA GLN A 5 -22.44 10.91 1.26
C GLN A 5 -21.28 11.32 0.33
N THR A 6 -20.34 12.13 0.81
CA THR A 6 -19.15 12.53 0.04
C THR A 6 -18.04 11.48 0.09
N CYS A 7 -18.18 10.47 0.96
CA CYS A 7 -17.10 9.54 1.32
C CYS A 7 -17.45 8.06 1.12
N ILE A 8 -18.73 7.77 0.89
CA ILE A 8 -19.24 6.47 0.45
C ILE A 8 -19.92 6.74 -0.89
N PRO A 9 -19.26 6.51 -2.02
CA PRO A 9 -19.87 6.80 -3.30
C PRO A 9 -21.09 5.90 -3.52
N PRO A 10 -22.09 6.39 -4.26
CA PRO A 10 -23.28 5.61 -4.57
C PRO A 10 -22.97 4.33 -5.37
N ILE A 11 -21.79 4.28 -6.01
CA ILE A 11 -21.31 3.20 -6.88
C ILE A 11 -20.12 2.51 -6.19
N VAL A 12 -20.25 1.21 -5.97
CA VAL A 12 -19.30 0.40 -5.15
C VAL A 12 -18.20 -0.26 -5.97
N ASP A 13 -18.35 -0.23 -7.28
CA ASP A 13 -17.37 -0.81 -8.20
C ASP A 13 -16.34 0.21 -8.70
N ASP A 14 -16.34 1.42 -8.14
CA ASP A 14 -15.33 2.44 -8.44
C ASP A 14 -14.10 2.25 -7.53
N PRO A 15 -12.96 1.74 -8.01
CA PRO A 15 -11.75 1.61 -7.20
C PRO A 15 -11.31 2.93 -6.55
N GLY A 16 -11.72 4.08 -7.10
CA GLY A 16 -11.50 5.40 -6.50
C GLY A 16 -12.14 5.59 -5.12
N TRP A 17 -13.19 4.83 -4.77
CA TRP A 17 -13.76 4.86 -3.42
C TRP A 17 -12.84 4.17 -2.41
N LEU A 18 -12.31 3.00 -2.77
CA LEU A 18 -11.44 2.24 -1.89
C LEU A 18 -10.14 3.02 -1.67
N GLU A 19 -9.60 3.60 -2.74
CA GLU A 19 -8.48 4.54 -2.67
C GLU A 19 -8.80 5.74 -1.78
N THR A 20 -9.95 6.41 -1.97
CA THR A 20 -10.32 7.60 -1.17
C THR A 20 -10.57 7.26 0.30
N THR A 21 -11.34 6.21 0.58
CA THR A 21 -11.68 5.75 1.93
C THR A 21 -10.43 5.34 2.68
N LEU A 22 -9.52 4.59 2.05
CA LEU A 22 -8.28 4.21 2.69
C LEU A 22 -7.28 5.34 2.71
N PHE A 23 -7.16 6.22 1.71
CA PHE A 23 -6.33 7.42 1.77
C PHE A 23 -6.69 8.35 2.93
N ASN A 24 -7.99 8.47 3.25
CA ASN A 24 -8.45 9.17 4.47
C ASN A 24 -8.10 8.40 5.76
N TYR A 25 -7.83 7.09 5.67
CA TYR A 25 -7.27 6.24 6.72
C TYR A 25 -5.73 6.42 6.84
N ILE A 26 -5.00 6.50 5.72
CA ILE A 26 -3.54 6.71 5.61
C ILE A 26 -3.13 8.10 6.12
N ASN A 27 -3.93 9.13 5.82
CA ASN A 27 -3.63 10.48 6.26
C ASN A 27 -3.96 10.63 7.76
N ARG A 28 -2.93 10.84 8.58
CA ARG A 28 -3.08 11.21 10.00
C ARG A 28 -4.04 12.40 10.16
N PRO A 29 -4.72 12.46 11.31
CA PRO A 29 -6.16 12.60 11.39
C PRO A 29 -6.56 14.01 10.96
N HIS A 30 -7.14 14.18 9.77
CA HIS A 30 -7.92 15.40 9.57
C HIS A 30 -9.19 15.38 10.42
N ASP A 31 -9.65 14.20 10.88
CA ASP A 31 -10.70 14.08 11.88
C ASP A 31 -10.72 12.68 12.56
N PRO A 32 -10.37 12.54 13.86
CA PRO A 32 -10.52 11.28 14.60
C PRO A 32 -11.96 10.77 14.63
N ILE A 33 -12.94 11.68 14.60
CA ILE A 33 -14.37 11.34 14.57
C ILE A 33 -14.71 10.67 13.23
N TYR A 34 -14.04 11.05 12.14
CA TYR A 34 -14.22 10.41 10.84
C TYR A 34 -13.69 8.96 10.82
N GLN A 35 -12.52 8.73 11.43
CA GLN A 35 -11.97 7.38 11.54
C GLN A 35 -12.89 6.47 12.38
N GLU A 36 -13.42 7.00 13.48
CA GLU A 36 -14.35 6.28 14.34
C GLU A 36 -15.65 5.96 13.61
N LEU A 37 -16.26 6.92 12.91
CA LEU A 37 -17.48 6.71 12.12
C LEU A 37 -17.29 5.74 10.95
N LEU A 38 -16.12 5.76 10.29
CA LEU A 38 -15.80 4.84 9.22
C LEU A 38 -15.61 3.41 9.77
N LEU A 39 -14.93 3.27 10.90
CA LEU A 39 -14.77 1.99 11.59
C LEU A 39 -16.11 1.43 12.07
N GLU A 40 -16.95 2.25 12.71
CA GLU A 40 -18.31 1.88 13.09
C GLU A 40 -19.13 1.40 11.90
N PHE A 41 -19.00 2.07 10.75
CA PHE A 41 -19.69 1.68 9.52
C PHE A 41 -19.18 0.35 8.96
N LEU A 42 -17.86 0.15 8.91
CA LEU A 42 -17.24 -1.05 8.36
C LEU A 42 -17.42 -2.30 9.25
N VAL A 43 -17.58 -2.12 10.56
CA VAL A 43 -17.76 -3.21 11.53
C VAL A 43 -19.21 -3.75 11.54
N ASP A 44 -20.20 -3.00 11.06
CA ASP A 44 -21.59 -3.49 10.93
C ASP A 44 -21.78 -4.16 9.56
N PRO A 45 -21.81 -5.51 9.47
CA PRO A 45 -21.91 -6.21 8.19
C PRO A 45 -23.27 -6.00 7.48
N ILE A 46 -24.32 -5.64 8.22
CA ILE A 46 -25.65 -5.35 7.65
C ILE A 46 -25.63 -3.98 6.98
N ARG A 47 -24.98 -2.99 7.60
CA ARG A 47 -24.82 -1.64 7.03
C ARG A 47 -23.73 -1.57 5.96
N ALA A 48 -22.60 -2.23 6.19
CA ALA A 48 -21.49 -2.27 5.27
C ALA A 48 -21.86 -3.07 4.02
N SER A 49 -22.44 -4.27 4.16
CA SER A 49 -22.85 -5.14 3.04
C SER A 49 -21.84 -5.14 1.89
N LYS A 50 -22.11 -4.37 0.82
CA LYS A 50 -21.24 -4.15 -0.34
C LYS A 50 -19.89 -3.45 -0.06
N TYR A 51 -19.73 -2.79 1.09
CA TYR A 51 -18.51 -2.13 1.55
C TYR A 51 -17.68 -2.96 2.54
N ILE A 52 -18.10 -4.19 2.88
CA ILE A 52 -17.29 -5.11 3.69
C ILE A 52 -15.91 -5.24 3.03
N ILE A 53 -14.84 -5.01 3.77
CA ILE A 53 -13.48 -5.19 3.25
C ILE A 53 -13.13 -6.67 3.37
N ASP A 54 -13.12 -7.36 2.24
CA ASP A 54 -12.68 -8.74 2.11
C ASP A 54 -11.26 -8.80 1.52
N ASP A 55 -10.73 -10.01 1.43
CA ASP A 55 -9.39 -10.26 0.90
C ASP A 55 -9.21 -9.73 -0.52
N THR A 56 -10.25 -9.80 -1.36
CA THR A 56 -10.27 -9.27 -2.72
C THR A 56 -10.10 -7.75 -2.72
N LYS A 57 -10.82 -7.03 -1.86
CA LYS A 57 -10.65 -5.57 -1.72
C LYS A 57 -9.31 -5.20 -1.14
N TYR A 58 -8.78 -5.94 -0.17
CA TYR A 58 -7.40 -5.75 0.28
C TYR A 58 -6.42 -5.90 -0.89
N ALA A 59 -6.56 -6.92 -1.73
CA ALA A 59 -5.71 -7.11 -2.90
C ALA A 59 -5.82 -5.98 -3.92
N THR A 60 -7.04 -5.54 -4.25
CA THR A 60 -7.29 -4.40 -5.14
C THR A 60 -6.66 -3.13 -4.59
N LEU A 61 -6.82 -2.84 -3.31
CA LEU A 61 -6.20 -1.67 -2.68
C LEU A 61 -4.68 -1.75 -2.73
N THR A 62 -4.09 -2.85 -2.26
CA THR A 62 -2.64 -3.03 -2.22
C THR A 62 -2.07 -2.85 -3.62
N LYS A 63 -2.73 -3.40 -4.65
CA LYS A 63 -2.38 -3.19 -6.06
C LYS A 63 -2.41 -1.71 -6.43
N VAL A 64 -3.54 -1.02 -6.21
CA VAL A 64 -3.69 0.41 -6.56
C VAL A 64 -2.61 1.27 -5.89
N LEU A 65 -2.36 1.07 -4.59
CA LEU A 65 -1.35 1.81 -3.85
C LEU A 65 0.07 1.51 -4.35
N LEU A 66 0.38 0.26 -4.69
CA LEU A 66 1.66 -0.11 -5.30
C LEU A 66 1.81 0.48 -6.70
N ASP A 67 0.77 0.44 -7.53
CA ASP A 67 0.74 1.09 -8.84
C ASP A 67 1.05 2.59 -8.70
N PHE A 68 0.47 3.27 -7.70
CA PHE A 68 0.80 4.66 -7.40
C PHE A 68 2.27 4.88 -7.04
N LEU A 69 2.90 3.97 -6.32
CA LEU A 69 4.31 4.08 -5.95
C LEU A 69 5.24 3.80 -7.12
N VAL A 70 4.90 2.84 -7.97
CA VAL A 70 5.75 2.35 -9.06
C VAL A 70 5.58 3.19 -10.33
N GLN A 71 4.38 3.69 -10.60
CA GLN A 71 4.13 4.54 -11.76
C GLN A 71 4.75 5.93 -11.55
N LEU A 72 5.74 6.25 -12.37
CA LEU A 72 6.10 7.63 -12.66
C LEU A 72 4.97 8.25 -13.49
N CYS A 73 3.92 8.74 -12.83
CA CYS A 73 2.87 9.45 -13.52
C CYS A 73 3.46 10.78 -14.03
N ASN A 74 3.47 11.00 -15.35
CA ASN A 74 3.87 12.27 -15.99
C ASN A 74 2.93 13.46 -15.64
N ASP A 75 2.09 13.29 -14.63
CA ASP A 75 1.19 14.31 -14.11
C ASP A 75 1.81 14.92 -12.84
N GLU A 76 2.08 16.22 -12.88
CA GLU A 76 2.71 16.98 -11.79
C GLU A 76 1.91 16.89 -10.48
N LYS A 77 0.57 16.79 -10.56
CA LYS A 77 -0.29 16.70 -9.39
C LYS A 77 -0.09 15.36 -8.66
N TYR A 78 0.04 14.28 -9.41
CA TYR A 78 0.31 12.95 -8.85
C TYR A 78 1.75 12.84 -8.36
N THR A 79 2.70 13.42 -9.08
CA THR A 79 4.11 13.51 -8.65
C THR A 79 4.23 14.21 -7.30
N SER A 80 3.54 15.33 -7.10
CA SER A 80 3.51 16.05 -5.81
C SER A 80 2.90 15.20 -4.69
N ARG A 81 1.87 14.41 -4.97
CA ARG A 81 1.24 13.50 -3.99
C ARG A 81 2.20 12.37 -3.57
N ILE A 82 2.83 11.69 -4.53
CA ILE A 82 3.84 10.67 -4.24
C ILE A 82 4.98 11.28 -3.43
N HIS A 83 5.43 12.48 -3.81
CA HIS A 83 6.50 13.16 -3.09
C HIS A 83 6.19 13.34 -1.60
N ASN A 84 4.95 13.70 -1.26
CA ASN A 84 4.53 14.01 0.10
C ASN A 84 4.07 12.79 0.92
N PHE A 85 3.58 11.74 0.25
CA PHE A 85 2.87 10.63 0.92
C PHE A 85 3.43 9.24 0.64
N ALA A 86 4.48 9.08 -0.19
CA ALA A 86 5.02 7.76 -0.55
C ALA A 86 5.38 6.89 0.67
N TYR A 87 5.92 7.48 1.74
CA TYR A 87 6.20 6.76 2.97
C TYR A 87 4.93 6.16 3.58
N GLN A 88 3.86 6.95 3.73
CA GLN A 88 2.61 6.52 4.37
C GLN A 88 1.80 5.58 3.47
N ILE A 89 1.86 5.79 2.16
CA ILE A 89 1.29 4.86 1.18
C ILE A 89 1.94 3.48 1.36
N LEU A 90 3.27 3.43 1.49
CA LEU A 90 3.97 2.17 1.71
C LEU A 90 3.68 1.53 3.08
N ASP A 91 3.51 2.32 4.15
CA ASP A 91 3.03 1.80 5.45
C ASP A 91 1.69 1.05 5.27
N THR A 92 0.78 1.65 4.52
CA THR A 92 -0.56 1.07 4.33
C THR A 92 -0.51 -0.17 3.45
N VAL A 93 0.36 -0.19 2.45
CA VAL A 93 0.64 -1.38 1.65
C VAL A 93 1.15 -2.52 2.56
N GLU A 94 2.08 -2.26 3.46
CA GLU A 94 2.59 -3.25 4.42
C GLU A 94 1.51 -3.75 5.40
N GLU A 95 0.59 -2.89 5.82
CA GLU A 95 -0.52 -3.27 6.70
C GLU A 95 -1.58 -4.12 5.97
N THR A 96 -1.82 -3.86 4.69
CA THR A 96 -2.94 -4.43 3.93
C THR A 96 -2.57 -5.70 3.18
N ILE A 97 -1.33 -5.82 2.69
CA ILE A 97 -0.89 -6.97 1.91
C ILE A 97 -1.01 -8.34 2.63
N PRO A 98 -0.85 -8.47 3.97
CA PRO A 98 -1.06 -9.75 4.65
C PRO A 98 -2.51 -10.25 4.54
N GLN A 99 -3.47 -9.33 4.39
CA GLN A 99 -4.90 -9.60 4.31
C GLN A 99 -5.39 -9.75 2.86
N ALA A 100 -4.55 -9.39 1.88
CA ALA A 100 -4.89 -9.46 0.46
C ALA A 100 -5.14 -10.91 -0.01
N GLY A 101 -6.19 -11.12 -0.80
CA GLY A 101 -6.46 -12.37 -1.48
C GLY A 101 -5.56 -12.59 -2.69
N PRO A 102 -5.70 -13.73 -3.38
CA PRO A 102 -5.05 -13.97 -4.66
C PRO A 102 -5.45 -12.91 -5.71
N SER A 103 -4.47 -12.20 -6.27
CA SER A 103 -4.70 -11.23 -7.36
C SER A 103 -3.59 -11.36 -8.41
N PRO A 104 -3.90 -11.80 -9.64
CA PRO A 104 -2.90 -11.94 -10.71
C PRO A 104 -2.14 -10.64 -10.99
N GLU A 105 -2.84 -9.50 -10.91
CA GLU A 105 -2.27 -8.18 -11.20
C GLU A 105 -1.31 -7.73 -10.08
N LEU A 106 -1.66 -8.00 -8.82
CA LEU A 106 -0.77 -7.73 -7.69
C LEU A 106 0.47 -8.64 -7.74
N VAL A 107 0.27 -9.92 -8.08
CA VAL A 107 1.36 -10.86 -8.30
C VAL A 107 2.27 -10.41 -9.43
N GLU A 108 1.73 -9.88 -10.53
CA GLU A 108 2.50 -9.35 -11.66
C GLU A 108 3.38 -8.16 -11.24
N ILE A 109 2.83 -7.20 -10.49
CA ILE A 109 3.58 -6.05 -9.95
C ILE A 109 4.76 -6.54 -9.10
N LEU A 110 4.52 -7.52 -8.22
CA LEU A 110 5.53 -8.05 -7.31
C LEU A 110 6.53 -9.00 -7.97
N ASN A 111 6.13 -9.73 -9.01
CA ASN A 111 7.01 -10.63 -9.76
C ASN A 111 7.92 -9.90 -10.74
N ASN A 112 7.74 -8.59 -10.93
CA ASN A 112 8.71 -7.80 -11.68
C ASN A 112 10.06 -7.86 -10.93
N SER A 113 11.09 -8.37 -11.61
CA SER A 113 12.40 -8.76 -11.05
C SER A 113 13.13 -7.70 -10.22
N ALA A 114 12.69 -6.44 -10.29
CA ALA A 114 12.97 -5.43 -9.29
C ALA A 114 11.74 -4.50 -9.17
N LEU A 115 10.99 -4.60 -8.07
CA LEU A 115 10.01 -3.58 -7.73
C LEU A 115 10.76 -2.30 -7.34
N ILE A 116 10.64 -1.25 -8.15
CA ILE A 116 11.38 0.00 -7.94
C ILE A 116 10.48 1.02 -7.25
N LEU A 117 10.81 1.34 -6.00
CA LEU A 117 10.11 2.32 -5.18
C LEU A 117 10.84 3.69 -5.19
N PRO A 118 10.10 4.81 -5.07
CA PRO A 118 10.69 6.14 -5.03
C PRO A 118 11.46 6.39 -3.73
N ASN A 119 12.48 7.26 -3.77
CA ASN A 119 13.28 7.61 -2.59
C ASN A 119 12.42 8.13 -1.41
N GLN A 120 11.27 8.74 -1.72
CA GLN A 120 10.33 9.26 -0.73
C GLN A 120 9.69 8.18 0.14
N CYS A 121 9.81 6.90 -0.22
CA CYS A 121 9.43 5.79 0.66
C CYS A 121 10.38 5.62 1.86
N ARG A 122 11.60 6.17 1.82
CA ARG A 122 12.64 5.98 2.87
C ARG A 122 12.37 6.78 4.13
N HIS A 123 11.87 8.00 3.96
CA HIS A 123 11.76 8.97 5.05
C HIS A 123 10.38 9.59 5.11
N ARG A 124 9.83 9.65 6.32
CA ARG A 124 8.63 10.44 6.58
C ARG A 124 9.04 11.92 6.61
N PHE A 125 8.23 12.79 5.98
CA PHE A 125 8.51 14.22 5.78
C PHE A 125 9.00 15.00 7.03
N TYR A 126 8.56 14.61 8.24
CA TYR A 126 8.93 15.25 9.51
C TYR A 126 9.70 14.34 10.47
N SER A 127 10.27 13.25 10.00
CA SER A 127 10.96 12.27 10.86
C SER A 127 12.35 11.95 10.34
N VAL A 128 13.29 11.82 11.28
CA VAL A 128 14.62 11.24 11.03
C VAL A 128 14.58 9.71 10.95
N LYS A 129 13.42 9.07 11.16
CA LYS A 129 13.28 7.62 11.04
C LYS A 129 13.41 7.22 9.56
N THR A 130 14.34 6.32 9.31
CA THR A 130 14.48 5.61 8.03
C THR A 130 13.65 4.34 8.10
N ARG A 131 12.86 4.05 7.05
CA ARG A 131 12.13 2.78 6.92
C ARG A 131 13.10 1.62 6.89
N ASN A 132 12.75 0.53 7.59
CA ASN A 132 13.41 -0.76 7.42
C ASN A 132 12.74 -1.51 6.26
N PHE A 133 13.33 -1.47 5.07
CA PHE A 133 12.79 -2.14 3.88
C PHE A 133 12.85 -3.67 3.95
N GLN A 134 13.57 -4.27 4.91
CA GLN A 134 13.50 -5.71 5.13
C GLN A 134 12.09 -6.15 5.55
N VAL A 135 11.37 -5.31 6.30
CA VAL A 135 9.96 -5.56 6.64
C VAL A 135 9.11 -5.58 5.39
N THR A 136 9.28 -4.58 4.51
CA THR A 136 8.55 -4.49 3.23
C THR A 136 8.80 -5.73 2.35
N VAL A 137 10.07 -6.10 2.19
CA VAL A 137 10.48 -7.27 1.39
C VAL A 137 9.85 -8.54 1.96
N ARG A 138 9.95 -8.75 3.27
CA ARG A 138 9.38 -9.93 3.94
C ARG A 138 7.86 -9.98 3.78
N SER A 139 7.15 -8.85 3.95
CA SER A 139 5.70 -8.79 3.75
C SER A 139 5.29 -9.19 2.33
N PHE A 140 6.03 -8.75 1.31
CA PHE A 140 5.72 -9.07 -0.09
C PHE A 140 6.07 -10.50 -0.43
N ALA A 141 7.22 -10.98 0.05
CA ALA A 141 7.63 -12.37 -0.08
C ALA A 141 6.60 -13.32 0.58
N ASN A 142 6.12 -13.00 1.78
CA ASN A 142 5.11 -13.79 2.47
C ASN A 142 3.78 -13.84 1.71
N TYR A 143 3.37 -12.74 1.07
CA TYR A 143 2.22 -12.72 0.17
C TYR A 143 2.43 -13.65 -1.03
N LEU A 144 3.57 -13.55 -1.72
CA LEU A 144 3.91 -14.40 -2.86
C LEU A 144 3.98 -15.88 -2.46
N ALA A 145 4.61 -16.21 -1.33
CA ALA A 145 4.66 -17.57 -0.80
C ALA A 145 3.25 -18.12 -0.53
N ARG A 146 2.38 -17.32 0.08
CA ARG A 146 0.99 -17.71 0.39
C ARG A 146 0.14 -17.90 -0.87
N VAL A 147 0.22 -16.97 -1.82
CA VAL A 147 -0.67 -16.93 -3.00
C VAL A 147 -0.14 -17.77 -4.16
N CYS A 148 1.17 -17.79 -4.37
CA CYS A 148 1.83 -18.51 -5.47
C CYS A 148 2.48 -19.82 -5.02
N GLY A 149 2.52 -20.11 -3.71
CA GLY A 149 3.17 -21.30 -3.14
C GLY A 149 4.70 -21.21 -3.03
N SER A 150 5.31 -20.13 -3.54
CA SER A 150 6.76 -19.91 -3.50
C SER A 150 7.10 -18.44 -3.73
N VAL A 151 8.27 -18.03 -3.26
CA VAL A 151 8.85 -16.71 -3.56
C VAL A 151 9.79 -16.84 -4.76
N PRO A 152 9.74 -15.93 -5.75
CA PRO A 152 10.66 -15.94 -6.88
C PRO A 152 12.14 -15.87 -6.42
N PRO A 153 13.05 -16.64 -7.05
CA PRO A 153 14.48 -16.53 -6.77
C PRO A 153 15.00 -15.12 -7.02
N GLY A 154 15.73 -14.57 -6.04
CA GLY A 154 16.28 -13.22 -6.14
C GLY A 154 15.24 -12.10 -6.01
N PHE A 155 14.05 -12.40 -5.47
CA PHE A 155 13.04 -11.40 -5.13
C PHE A 155 13.66 -10.30 -4.25
N ARG A 156 13.45 -9.06 -4.70
CA ARG A 156 14.01 -7.87 -4.05
C ARG A 156 13.16 -6.64 -4.32
N ILE A 157 13.26 -5.68 -3.43
CA ILE A 157 12.75 -4.33 -3.60
C ILE A 157 13.93 -3.39 -3.79
N THR A 158 13.88 -2.56 -4.82
CA THR A 158 14.89 -1.53 -5.08
C THR A 158 14.28 -0.17 -4.75
N VAL A 159 15.02 0.65 -4.02
CA VAL A 159 14.60 2.01 -3.66
C VAL A 159 15.51 2.99 -4.38
N LYS A 160 14.91 3.92 -5.12
CA LYS A 160 15.67 4.93 -5.86
C LYS A 160 16.53 5.78 -4.93
N GLY A 161 17.76 6.08 -5.36
CA GLY A 161 18.60 7.09 -4.72
C GLY A 161 18.06 8.51 -4.91
N LYS A 162 18.49 9.45 -4.06
CA LYS A 162 18.21 10.88 -4.24
C LYS A 162 19.40 11.57 -4.91
N ASP A 163 19.14 12.48 -5.85
CA ASP A 163 20.13 13.46 -6.36
C ASP A 163 21.52 12.87 -6.71
N GLY A 164 21.55 11.77 -7.46
CA GLY A 164 22.79 11.11 -7.89
C GLY A 164 23.33 10.03 -6.94
N GLU A 165 22.65 9.78 -5.82
CA GLU A 165 22.86 8.56 -5.02
C GLU A 165 22.50 7.30 -5.83
N GLU A 166 23.20 6.20 -5.53
CA GLU A 166 22.89 4.89 -6.10
C GLU A 166 21.58 4.33 -5.54
N ASP A 167 20.88 3.54 -6.36
CA ASP A 167 19.72 2.79 -5.93
C ASP A 167 20.12 1.68 -4.95
N ILE A 168 19.32 1.50 -3.89
CA ILE A 168 19.58 0.51 -2.85
C ILE A 168 18.60 -0.65 -3.01
N SER A 169 19.11 -1.88 -3.07
CA SER A 169 18.28 -3.09 -3.18
C SER A 169 18.26 -3.89 -1.88
N TYR A 170 17.07 -4.35 -1.51
CA TYR A 170 16.81 -5.17 -0.32
C TYR A 170 16.28 -6.52 -0.78
N TYR A 171 16.99 -7.59 -0.40
CA TYR A 171 16.73 -8.95 -0.87
C TYR A 171 15.94 -9.73 0.17
N TYR A 172 15.05 -10.60 -0.29
CA TYR A 172 14.42 -11.58 0.59
C TYR A 172 15.41 -12.68 0.92
N ASP A 173 15.68 -12.85 2.21
CA ASP A 173 16.49 -13.94 2.73
C ASP A 173 15.58 -14.87 3.54
N ALA A 174 15.31 -16.06 2.97
CA ALA A 174 14.45 -17.06 3.58
C ALA A 174 15.05 -17.66 4.87
N ASP A 175 16.37 -17.51 5.08
CA ASP A 175 17.10 -18.08 6.22
C ASP A 175 17.20 -17.09 7.40
N SER A 176 16.54 -15.92 7.32
CA SER A 176 16.64 -14.83 8.31
C SER A 176 15.55 -14.84 9.40
N ASP A 177 14.78 -15.93 9.54
CA ASP A 177 13.64 -16.02 10.46
C ASP A 177 13.95 -16.66 11.83
N ASP A 178 15.24 -16.89 12.16
CA ASP A 178 15.67 -17.36 13.49
C ASP A 178 16.58 -16.35 14.22
N GLU A 179 16.01 -15.27 14.80
CA GLU A 179 16.55 -14.58 15.99
C GLU A 179 15.44 -14.00 16.89
#